data_AF-A0A419I9T3-F1
#
_entry.id   AF-A0A419I9T3-F1
#
_cell.length_a   1.000
_cell.length_b   1.000
_cell.length_c   1.000
_cell.angle_alpha   90.00
_cell.angle_beta   90.00
_cell.angle_gamma   90.00
#
_symmetry.space_group_name_H-M   'P 1'
#
loop_
_entity.id
_entity.type
_entity.pdbx_description
1 polymer ?
#
loop_
_entity_poly.entity_id
_entity_poly.type
_entity_poly.pdbx_seq_one_letter_code
_entity_poly.pdbx_strand_id
1 'polypeptide(L)'
;MTHIAHDRAGGQDAAEDAVHQHAADQPSAHQHAAHQPGSHADLLDLDAEVLADHTASITAWLPVDAAPRRIVDLGAGTGAGTFALLARFPEAHVTAVDASAEHLQRLREKAREQGVADRVRTVQADLDAEWPDLGRPQMIWASASLHHLAAPEQALRQAHDLLTPGGLLVVVELSGFPRFLPADAPESRPGLEERCHQAGEHQHSGHLTHRGADWGPMLTSAGFTIEGDRTITVNVEGARSEAVGRYALNSLQRMRSTVAEHLPAEDLAALDELLDTDGPGSLLRRSDLSVRTERQVWAARRPAPAEYTQWREARWEEVAGPNGKVKIVAKAFVTGRDPQTFEGIPGEWATTETGALTVSAGAGDGVKVGGVAVEGTAEVPSGTPLEFPGGQAGFAGGADGNYGLIVTDEAALVRSGITGIERYPYDPAWVFQGEYREAPEGRRIEVPRLTVPRSPGTFSAPVDLAITVNGIEYVLTVIEEVPGQAQVIFTDLTNGDGTPDIGRWLVLPMGAPGTTLTVDFNRVTLSHHHLAPPVFTCPLAPDGNHLPIRIEAGERALVRDR
;
A
#
# COMPACT_ATOMS: atom_id res chain seq x y z
N MET A 1 -42.25 49.78 17.82
CA MET A 1 -43.16 50.91 18.12
C MET A 1 -42.59 52.16 17.46
N THR A 2 -43.41 52.80 16.61
CA THR A 2 -43.41 54.24 16.21
C THR A 2 -42.16 54.78 15.49
N HIS A 3 -42.22 55.04 14.17
CA HIS A 3 -42.70 56.28 13.47
C HIS A 3 -41.69 57.44 13.52
N ILE A 4 -41.04 57.86 12.42
CA ILE A 4 -41.46 58.71 11.26
C ILE A 4 -41.11 60.21 11.43
N ALA A 5 -40.62 60.80 10.32
CA ALA A 5 -40.65 62.21 9.86
C ALA A 5 -39.64 63.22 10.46
N HIS A 6 -38.77 63.88 9.69
CA HIS A 6 -38.90 64.85 8.56
C HIS A 6 -39.01 66.32 8.99
N ASP A 7 -38.02 67.15 8.62
CA ASP A 7 -38.13 68.42 7.85
C ASP A 7 -36.72 69.07 7.76
N ARG A 8 -36.08 69.27 6.60
CA ARG A 8 -36.24 70.32 5.55
C ARG A 8 -36.15 71.77 6.05
N ALA A 9 -35.13 72.51 5.57
CA ALA A 9 -35.30 73.54 4.53
C ALA A 9 -34.03 74.41 4.29
N GLY A 10 -33.81 74.77 3.01
CA GLY A 10 -33.00 75.91 2.53
C GLY A 10 -31.60 75.54 2.03
N GLY A 11 -31.22 75.57 0.75
CA GLY A 11 -31.81 76.14 -0.46
C GLY A 11 -30.87 77.19 -1.06
N GLN A 12 -30.17 76.85 -2.15
CA GLN A 12 -29.76 77.77 -3.23
C GLN A 12 -29.22 76.99 -4.44
N ASP A 13 -29.87 77.20 -5.58
CA ASP A 13 -29.54 76.77 -6.96
C ASP A 13 -28.16 77.35 -7.42
N ALA A 14 -27.46 76.89 -8.46
CA ALA A 14 -27.88 76.25 -9.72
C ALA A 14 -26.68 75.54 -10.41
N ALA A 15 -27.00 74.50 -11.20
CA ALA A 15 -26.49 74.09 -12.54
C ALA A 15 -24.97 74.15 -12.83
N GLU A 16 -24.29 73.23 -13.53
CA GLU A 16 -24.54 72.03 -14.36
C GLU A 16 -23.12 71.42 -14.52
N ASP A 17 -22.89 70.12 -14.37
CA ASP A 17 -22.81 69.21 -15.51
C ASP A 17 -22.83 67.75 -15.00
N ALA A 18 -23.75 66.98 -15.55
CA ALA A 18 -23.92 65.56 -15.28
C ALA A 18 -23.27 64.72 -16.39
N VAL A 19 -22.55 63.65 -16.02
CA VAL A 19 -22.44 62.47 -16.88
C VAL A 19 -22.63 61.19 -16.07
N HIS A 20 -23.82 60.64 -16.27
CA HIS A 20 -24.39 59.32 -15.98
C HIS A 20 -23.52 58.17 -15.45
N GLN A 21 -23.97 57.61 -14.33
CA GLN A 21 -23.96 56.16 -14.08
C GLN A 21 -25.03 55.48 -14.93
N HIS A 22 -24.70 54.34 -15.53
CA HIS A 22 -25.63 53.24 -15.74
C HIS A 22 -24.89 51.90 -15.66
N ALA A 23 -25.27 51.11 -14.66
CA ALA A 23 -25.13 49.67 -14.69
C ALA A 23 -26.21 49.09 -15.62
N ALA A 24 -25.82 48.17 -16.50
CA ALA A 24 -26.70 47.20 -17.12
C ALA A 24 -25.89 45.93 -17.43
N ASP A 25 -26.26 44.85 -16.74
CA ASP A 25 -25.96 43.47 -17.10
C ASP A 25 -26.23 43.19 -18.58
N GLN A 26 -25.29 42.54 -19.27
CA GLN A 26 -25.54 41.41 -20.17
C GLN A 26 -24.23 40.63 -20.42
N PRO A 27 -24.34 39.30 -20.67
CA PRO A 27 -23.28 38.34 -20.41
C PRO A 27 -22.24 38.36 -21.52
N SER A 28 -20.96 38.55 -21.16
CA SER A 28 -19.88 38.27 -22.10
C SER A 28 -19.85 36.76 -22.31
N ALA A 29 -20.25 36.36 -23.51
CA ALA A 29 -20.11 35.00 -24.01
C ALA A 29 -18.71 34.47 -23.68
N HIS A 30 -18.66 33.28 -23.09
CA HIS A 30 -17.45 32.48 -22.95
C HIS A 30 -16.88 32.25 -24.35
N GLN A 31 -15.92 33.08 -24.75
CA GLN A 31 -15.03 32.77 -25.85
C GLN A 31 -14.18 31.58 -25.38
N HIS A 32 -14.43 30.43 -26.00
CA HIS A 32 -13.52 29.29 -25.96
C HIS A 32 -12.10 29.82 -26.16
N ALA A 33 -11.25 29.71 -25.12
CA ALA A 33 -9.83 29.99 -25.26
C ALA A 33 -9.29 29.03 -26.33
N ALA A 34 -9.05 29.57 -27.53
CA ALA A 34 -8.47 28.82 -28.61
C ALA A 34 -7.09 28.32 -28.17
N HIS A 35 -6.78 27.04 -28.45
CA HIS A 35 -5.46 26.45 -28.30
C HIS A 35 -4.40 27.41 -28.87
N GLN A 36 -3.49 27.91 -28.03
CA GLN A 36 -2.32 28.67 -28.50
C GLN A 36 -1.21 27.69 -28.87
N PRO A 37 -0.83 27.56 -30.15
CA PRO A 37 0.25 26.68 -30.57
C PRO A 37 1.56 27.06 -29.87
N GLY A 38 2.20 26.10 -29.22
CA GLY A 38 3.48 26.30 -28.53
C GLY A 38 3.36 26.64 -27.03
N SER A 39 2.17 26.49 -26.45
CA SER A 39 1.96 26.63 -25.01
C SER A 39 2.71 25.55 -24.20
N HIS A 40 2.79 25.71 -22.87
CA HIS A 40 3.37 24.68 -22.01
C HIS A 40 2.59 23.36 -22.07
N ALA A 41 1.26 23.45 -22.12
CA ALA A 41 0.38 22.29 -22.24
C ALA A 41 0.60 21.52 -23.56
N ASP A 42 0.92 22.21 -24.66
CA ASP A 42 1.27 21.55 -25.92
C ASP A 42 2.58 20.76 -25.83
N LEU A 43 3.57 21.28 -25.11
CA LEU A 43 4.83 20.58 -24.88
C LEU A 43 4.62 19.33 -24.02
N LEU A 44 3.81 19.41 -22.96
CA LEU A 44 3.46 18.26 -22.13
C LEU A 44 2.72 17.18 -22.92
N ASP A 45 1.84 17.59 -23.83
CA ASP A 45 1.12 16.64 -24.71
C ASP A 45 2.05 15.94 -25.69
N LEU A 46 2.99 16.66 -26.29
CA LEU A 46 3.99 16.10 -27.19
C LEU A 46 4.96 15.17 -26.44
N ASP A 47 5.40 15.55 -25.24
CA ASP A 47 6.21 14.69 -24.37
C ASP A 47 5.46 13.39 -24.04
N ALA A 48 4.18 13.50 -23.67
CA ALA A 48 3.32 12.37 -23.37
C ALA A 48 3.14 11.42 -24.57
N GLU A 49 2.95 11.96 -25.78
CA GLU A 49 2.81 11.19 -27.00
C GLU A 49 4.11 10.47 -27.36
N VAL A 50 5.23 11.19 -27.37
CA VAL A 50 6.54 10.64 -27.75
C VAL A 50 7.04 9.61 -26.73
N LEU A 51 6.70 9.78 -25.45
CA LEU A 51 7.17 8.93 -24.35
C LEU A 51 6.10 7.96 -23.82
N ALA A 52 5.02 7.74 -24.55
CA ALA A 52 3.92 6.87 -24.13
C ALA A 52 4.39 5.46 -23.77
N ASP A 53 5.17 4.82 -24.66
CA ASP A 53 5.70 3.47 -24.45
C ASP A 53 6.62 3.38 -23.22
N HIS A 54 7.38 4.45 -22.95
CA HIS A 54 8.26 4.52 -21.79
C HIS A 54 7.46 4.66 -20.50
N THR A 55 6.42 5.49 -20.50
CA THR A 55 5.48 5.63 -19.37
C THR A 55 4.79 4.29 -19.10
N ALA A 56 4.32 3.60 -20.14
CA ALA A 56 3.79 2.24 -20.03
C ALA A 56 4.81 1.26 -19.43
N SER A 57 6.07 1.28 -19.88
CA SER A 57 7.16 0.46 -19.34
C SER A 57 7.41 0.72 -17.84
N ILE A 58 7.32 1.98 -17.40
CA ILE A 58 7.42 2.34 -15.98
C ILE A 58 6.26 1.73 -15.20
N THR A 59 5.02 1.97 -15.62
CA THR A 59 3.83 1.47 -14.91
C THR A 59 3.79 -0.06 -14.84
N ALA A 60 4.36 -0.76 -15.85
CA ALA A 60 4.46 -2.21 -15.87
C ALA A 60 5.52 -2.76 -14.89
N TRP A 61 6.57 -2.00 -14.60
CA TRP A 61 7.66 -2.39 -13.70
C TRP A 61 7.34 -2.22 -12.21
N LEU A 62 6.32 -1.43 -11.86
CA LEU A 62 6.04 -1.07 -10.47
C LEU A 62 5.84 -2.31 -9.57
N PRO A 63 6.41 -2.34 -8.35
CA PRO A 63 6.25 -3.43 -7.39
C PRO A 63 4.87 -3.39 -6.71
N VAL A 64 3.84 -3.79 -7.45
CA VAL A 64 2.44 -3.81 -6.96
C VAL A 64 1.97 -5.25 -6.69
N ASP A 65 1.78 -5.57 -5.41
CA ASP A 65 1.24 -6.88 -4.99
C ASP A 65 -0.28 -6.98 -5.25
N ALA A 66 -0.97 -5.84 -5.14
CA ALA A 66 -2.39 -5.71 -5.41
C ALA A 66 -2.64 -4.43 -6.22
N ALA A 67 -3.59 -4.49 -7.17
CA ALA A 67 -3.93 -3.33 -7.99
C ALA A 67 -4.53 -2.21 -7.12
N PRO A 68 -3.95 -0.99 -7.14
CA PRO A 68 -4.48 0.14 -6.39
C PRO A 68 -5.85 0.56 -6.96
N ARG A 69 -6.81 0.80 -6.08
CA ARG A 69 -8.14 1.35 -6.42
C ARG A 69 -8.18 2.87 -6.33
N ARG A 70 -7.35 3.48 -5.47
CA ARG A 70 -7.25 4.93 -5.30
C ARG A 70 -5.83 5.38 -5.52
N ILE A 71 -5.66 6.26 -6.51
CA ILE A 71 -4.38 6.83 -6.92
C ILE A 71 -4.45 8.34 -6.83
N VAL A 72 -3.37 8.99 -6.42
CA VAL A 72 -3.18 10.43 -6.54
C VAL A 72 -2.04 10.69 -7.53
N ASP A 73 -2.26 11.55 -8.51
CA ASP A 73 -1.25 12.00 -9.49
C ASP A 73 -0.86 13.45 -9.14
N LEU A 74 0.34 13.65 -8.60
CA LEU A 74 0.86 14.94 -8.14
C LEU A 74 1.63 15.65 -9.26
N GLY A 75 1.16 16.85 -9.61
CA GLY A 75 1.65 17.57 -10.79
C GLY A 75 1.23 16.85 -12.06
N ALA A 76 -0.05 16.50 -12.15
CA ALA A 76 -0.59 15.65 -13.21
C ALA A 76 -0.45 16.25 -14.62
N GLY A 77 -0.23 17.58 -14.73
CA GLY A 77 -0.16 18.30 -15.98
C GLY A 77 -1.40 18.03 -16.83
N THR A 78 -1.19 17.67 -18.09
CA THR A 78 -2.26 17.34 -19.04
C THR A 78 -2.68 15.87 -18.99
N GLY A 79 -2.20 15.09 -18.01
CA GLY A 79 -2.72 13.77 -17.64
C GLY A 79 -1.94 12.56 -18.15
N ALA A 80 -0.71 12.70 -18.63
CA ALA A 80 0.07 11.58 -19.18
C ALA A 80 0.18 10.39 -18.21
N GLY A 81 0.58 10.66 -16.97
CA GLY A 81 0.65 9.67 -15.89
C GLY A 81 -0.73 9.12 -15.53
N THR A 82 -1.70 10.01 -15.28
CA THR A 82 -3.11 9.68 -15.01
C THR A 82 -3.66 8.65 -16.00
N PHE A 83 -3.54 8.87 -17.32
CA PHE A 83 -4.10 7.96 -18.32
C PHE A 83 -3.33 6.64 -18.42
N ALA A 84 -2.00 6.66 -18.29
CA ALA A 84 -1.20 5.44 -18.26
C ALA A 84 -1.56 4.55 -17.05
N LEU A 85 -1.79 5.15 -15.89
CA LEU A 85 -2.21 4.44 -14.67
C LEU A 85 -3.62 3.86 -14.81
N LEU A 86 -4.57 4.60 -15.38
CA LEU A 86 -5.94 4.10 -15.64
C LEU A 86 -5.97 2.97 -16.68
N ALA A 87 -5.04 2.97 -17.63
CA ALA A 87 -4.87 1.87 -18.58
C ALA A 87 -4.27 0.63 -17.91
N ARG A 88 -3.30 0.80 -17.00
CA ARG A 88 -2.68 -0.29 -16.26
C ARG A 88 -3.60 -0.89 -15.19
N PHE A 89 -4.43 -0.07 -14.56
CA PHE A 89 -5.33 -0.41 -13.45
C PHE A 89 -6.78 -0.02 -13.79
N PRO A 90 -7.54 -0.90 -14.47
CA PRO A 90 -8.89 -0.58 -14.94
C PRO A 90 -9.90 -0.20 -13.84
N GLU A 91 -9.72 -0.71 -12.62
CA GLU A 91 -10.60 -0.44 -11.48
C GLU A 91 -10.17 0.80 -10.65
N ALA A 92 -9.07 1.46 -11.05
CA ALA A 92 -8.55 2.59 -10.31
C ALA A 92 -9.36 3.87 -10.55
N HIS A 93 -9.45 4.69 -9.51
CA HIS A 93 -9.88 6.07 -9.57
C HIS A 93 -8.66 6.96 -9.28
N VAL A 94 -8.44 7.97 -10.10
CA VAL A 94 -7.31 8.90 -9.99
C VAL A 94 -7.79 10.27 -9.53
N THR A 95 -7.15 10.81 -8.50
CA THR A 95 -7.22 12.23 -8.15
C THR A 95 -5.99 12.94 -8.72
N ALA A 96 -6.18 13.66 -9.82
CA ALA A 96 -5.14 14.43 -10.50
C ALA A 96 -5.02 15.82 -9.88
N VAL A 97 -3.82 16.17 -9.41
CA VAL A 97 -3.52 17.41 -8.69
C VAL A 97 -2.53 18.24 -9.50
N ASP A 98 -2.85 19.50 -9.77
CA ASP A 98 -1.94 20.42 -10.48
C ASP A 98 -2.23 21.87 -10.07
N ALA A 99 -1.23 22.75 -10.08
CA ALA A 99 -1.41 24.16 -9.75
C ALA A 99 -2.11 24.93 -10.90
N SER A 100 -1.97 24.44 -12.14
CA SER A 100 -2.50 25.07 -13.35
C SER A 100 -3.94 24.63 -13.64
N ALA A 101 -4.87 25.59 -13.56
CA ALA A 101 -6.26 25.36 -13.97
C ALA A 101 -6.40 24.98 -15.46
N GLU A 102 -5.52 25.51 -16.32
CA GLU A 102 -5.48 25.20 -17.75
C GLU A 102 -5.11 23.73 -17.99
N HIS A 103 -4.07 23.23 -17.32
CA HIS A 103 -3.66 21.83 -17.41
C HIS A 103 -4.78 20.88 -16.98
N LEU A 104 -5.41 21.17 -15.85
CA LEU A 104 -6.54 20.39 -15.34
C LEU A 104 -7.76 20.45 -16.27
N GLN A 105 -8.00 21.57 -16.95
CA GLN A 105 -9.06 21.65 -17.95
C GLN A 105 -8.79 20.71 -19.13
N ARG A 106 -7.58 20.75 -19.71
CA ARG A 106 -7.18 19.87 -20.82
C ARG A 106 -7.21 18.40 -20.43
N LEU A 107 -6.78 18.08 -19.20
CA LEU A 107 -6.88 16.72 -18.64
C LEU A 107 -8.34 16.25 -18.59
N ARG A 108 -9.27 17.09 -18.10
CA ARG A 108 -10.71 16.75 -18.07
C ARG A 108 -11.28 16.53 -19.47
N GLU A 109 -10.88 17.32 -20.45
CA GLU A 109 -11.33 17.18 -21.83
C GLU A 109 -10.88 15.82 -22.40
N LYS A 110 -9.59 15.48 -22.27
CA LYS A 110 -9.07 14.16 -22.65
C LYS A 110 -9.75 13.01 -21.90
N ALA A 111 -10.01 13.17 -20.62
CA ALA A 111 -10.71 12.14 -19.82
C ALA A 111 -12.12 11.87 -20.35
N ARG A 112 -12.83 12.90 -20.85
CA ARG A 112 -14.14 12.72 -21.50
C ARG A 112 -13.99 12.03 -22.86
N GLU A 113 -13.02 12.42 -23.66
CA GLU A 113 -12.74 11.83 -24.98
C GLU A 113 -12.40 10.34 -24.88
N GLN A 114 -11.65 9.95 -23.85
CA GLN A 114 -11.30 8.55 -23.59
C GLN A 114 -12.38 7.77 -22.83
N GLY A 115 -13.48 8.41 -22.44
CA GLY A 115 -14.59 7.75 -21.71
C GLY A 115 -14.24 7.33 -20.29
N VAL A 116 -13.32 8.03 -19.62
CA VAL A 116 -12.83 7.70 -18.26
C VAL A 116 -13.09 8.80 -17.24
N ALA A 117 -13.90 9.81 -17.59
CA ALA A 117 -14.15 10.98 -16.78
C ALA A 117 -14.79 10.68 -15.40
N ASP A 118 -15.54 9.57 -15.30
CA ASP A 118 -16.12 9.06 -14.05
C ASP A 118 -15.07 8.57 -13.04
N ARG A 119 -13.89 8.15 -13.55
CA ARG A 119 -12.76 7.67 -12.74
C ARG A 119 -11.71 8.74 -12.44
N VAL A 120 -11.91 9.97 -12.91
CA VAL A 120 -10.95 11.07 -12.74
C VAL A 120 -11.56 12.22 -11.94
N ARG A 121 -10.99 12.47 -10.75
CA ARG A 121 -11.20 13.70 -9.99
C ARG A 121 -10.02 14.63 -10.23
N THR A 122 -10.26 15.93 -10.38
CA THR A 122 -9.20 16.94 -10.55
C THR A 122 -9.25 17.93 -9.40
N VAL A 123 -8.09 18.28 -8.87
CA VAL A 123 -7.94 19.20 -7.73
C VAL A 123 -6.87 20.21 -8.06
N GLN A 124 -7.21 21.50 -7.99
CA GLN A 124 -6.21 22.55 -8.14
C GLN A 124 -5.54 22.79 -6.78
N ALA A 125 -4.23 22.58 -6.70
CA ALA A 125 -3.44 22.82 -5.49
C ALA A 125 -1.98 23.11 -5.81
N ASP A 126 -1.35 23.94 -4.98
CA ASP A 126 0.09 24.14 -4.98
C ASP A 126 0.75 23.06 -4.10
N LEU A 127 1.75 22.37 -4.65
CA LEU A 127 2.42 21.27 -3.96
C LEU A 127 3.41 21.76 -2.88
N ASP A 128 3.84 23.01 -2.93
CA ASP A 128 4.65 23.66 -1.88
C ASP A 128 3.79 24.14 -0.68
N ALA A 129 2.46 24.08 -0.79
CA ALA A 129 1.51 24.44 0.26
C ALA A 129 0.92 23.21 0.98
N GLU A 130 0.07 23.46 1.97
CA GLU A 130 -0.75 22.41 2.59
C GLU A 130 -1.80 21.90 1.60
N TRP A 131 -1.90 20.57 1.45
CA TRP A 131 -2.80 19.96 0.48
C TRP A 131 -4.24 19.84 1.02
N PRO A 132 -5.26 20.03 0.17
CA PRO A 132 -6.65 19.75 0.55
C PRO A 132 -6.88 18.25 0.78
N ASP A 133 -8.10 17.84 1.16
CA ASP A 133 -8.42 16.41 1.27
C ASP A 133 -8.37 15.71 -0.11
N LEU A 134 -7.30 14.95 -0.31
CA LEU A 134 -7.04 14.08 -1.46
C LEU A 134 -7.43 12.61 -1.17
N GLY A 135 -8.01 12.32 0.00
CA GLY A 135 -8.38 10.99 0.44
C GLY A 135 -7.21 10.18 1.02
N ARG A 136 -7.30 8.86 0.91
CA ARG A 136 -6.27 7.89 1.36
C ARG A 136 -5.90 6.98 0.18
N PRO A 137 -4.96 7.39 -0.68
CA PRO A 137 -4.54 6.61 -1.84
C PRO A 137 -3.66 5.42 -1.43
N GLN A 138 -3.70 4.36 -2.23
CA GLN A 138 -2.76 3.24 -2.14
C GLN A 138 -1.52 3.49 -3.00
N MET A 139 -1.60 4.43 -3.93
CA MET A 139 -0.50 4.84 -4.79
C MET A 139 -0.50 6.36 -4.98
N ILE A 140 0.67 6.97 -4.87
CA ILE A 140 0.93 8.33 -5.32
C ILE A 140 1.90 8.24 -6.50
N TRP A 141 1.57 8.91 -7.58
CA TRP A 141 2.43 9.08 -8.75
C TRP A 141 2.85 10.54 -8.83
N ALA A 142 4.14 10.80 -8.99
CA ALA A 142 4.68 12.12 -9.24
C ALA A 142 5.69 12.01 -10.38
N SER A 143 5.40 12.62 -11.53
CA SER A 143 6.25 12.50 -12.71
C SER A 143 6.56 13.87 -13.28
N ALA A 144 7.84 14.18 -13.40
CA ALA A 144 8.36 15.43 -13.95
C ALA A 144 7.74 16.67 -13.27
N SER A 145 7.50 16.59 -11.96
CA SER A 145 6.75 17.60 -11.23
C SER A 145 7.46 18.07 -9.96
N LEU A 146 8.16 17.18 -9.24
CA LEU A 146 8.75 17.50 -7.95
C LEU A 146 10.02 18.36 -8.10
N HIS A 147 10.69 18.31 -9.26
CA HIS A 147 11.88 19.12 -9.52
C HIS A 147 11.63 20.63 -9.62
N HIS A 148 10.36 21.05 -9.64
CA HIS A 148 9.92 22.45 -9.61
C HIS A 148 9.70 23.00 -8.20
N LEU A 149 9.67 22.13 -7.18
CA LEU A 149 9.29 22.52 -5.82
C LEU A 149 10.38 23.32 -5.12
N ALA A 150 9.96 24.30 -4.32
CA ALA A 150 10.85 25.03 -3.42
C ALA A 150 11.21 24.22 -2.17
N ALA A 151 10.30 23.35 -1.71
CA ALA A 151 10.47 22.53 -0.49
C ALA A 151 10.05 21.06 -0.74
N PRO A 152 10.80 20.29 -1.56
CA PRO A 152 10.42 18.92 -1.90
C PRO A 152 10.30 18.00 -0.69
N GLU A 153 11.09 18.19 0.37
CA GLU A 153 11.02 17.36 1.57
C GLU A 153 9.68 17.51 2.32
N GLN A 154 9.06 18.70 2.25
CA GLN A 154 7.72 18.91 2.83
C GLN A 154 6.67 18.16 2.02
N ALA A 155 6.72 18.25 0.69
CA ALA A 155 5.83 17.50 -0.19
C ALA A 155 5.97 15.99 0.02
N LEU A 156 7.19 15.47 0.18
CA LEU A 156 7.44 14.05 0.46
C LEU A 156 6.85 13.62 1.81
N ARG A 157 6.94 14.45 2.86
CA ARG A 157 6.28 14.17 4.16
C ARG A 157 4.76 14.16 4.04
N GLN A 158 4.17 15.14 3.33
CA GLN A 158 2.73 15.15 3.07
C GLN A 158 2.29 13.92 2.27
N ALA A 159 3.06 13.51 1.26
CA ALA A 159 2.82 12.28 0.51
C ALA A 159 2.89 11.04 1.41
N HIS A 160 3.89 10.95 2.29
CA HIS A 160 4.03 9.87 3.25
C HIS A 160 2.79 9.78 4.15
N ASP A 161 2.34 10.89 4.71
CA ASP A 161 1.21 10.90 5.64
C ASP A 161 -0.13 10.61 4.95
N LEU A 162 -0.29 11.06 3.70
CA LEU A 162 -1.48 10.84 2.87
C LEU A 162 -1.65 9.37 2.46
N LEU A 163 -0.55 8.73 2.04
CA LEU A 163 -0.52 7.37 1.48
C LEU A 163 -0.92 6.33 2.53
N THR A 164 -1.74 5.33 2.21
CA THR A 164 -2.02 4.25 3.18
C THR A 164 -0.71 3.53 3.57
N PRO A 165 -0.54 3.03 4.81
CA PRO A 165 0.61 2.19 5.11
C PRO A 165 0.67 0.97 4.18
N GLY A 166 1.86 0.63 3.71
CA GLY A 166 2.08 -0.33 2.62
C GLY A 166 1.84 0.22 1.21
N GLY A 167 1.33 1.44 1.06
CA GLY A 167 1.12 2.09 -0.24
C GLY A 167 2.42 2.53 -0.90
N LEU A 168 2.36 2.80 -2.21
CA LEU A 168 3.52 3.09 -3.05
C LEU A 168 3.56 4.56 -3.51
N LEU A 169 4.67 5.26 -3.26
CA LEU A 169 5.01 6.51 -3.92
C LEU A 169 5.94 6.20 -5.11
N VAL A 170 5.56 6.66 -6.29
CA VAL A 170 6.38 6.57 -7.51
C VAL A 170 6.82 7.96 -7.90
N VAL A 171 8.14 8.15 -7.99
CA VAL A 171 8.75 9.40 -8.45
C VAL A 171 9.46 9.13 -9.76
N VAL A 172 9.08 9.85 -10.82
CA VAL A 172 9.72 9.80 -12.15
C VAL A 172 10.28 11.18 -12.45
N GLU A 173 11.60 11.34 -12.48
CA GLU A 173 12.23 12.64 -12.67
C GLU A 173 13.21 12.66 -13.83
N LEU A 174 13.37 13.85 -14.43
CA LEU A 174 14.28 14.04 -15.54
C LEU A 174 15.72 14.13 -15.04
N SER A 175 16.61 13.32 -15.62
CA SER A 175 18.06 13.49 -15.42
C SER A 175 18.57 14.78 -16.07
N GLY A 176 17.91 15.25 -17.14
CA GLY A 176 18.29 16.44 -17.89
C GLY A 176 17.28 16.82 -18.96
N PHE A 177 17.54 17.93 -19.65
CA PHE A 177 16.72 18.36 -20.79
C PHE A 177 16.91 17.39 -21.98
N PRO A 178 15.86 17.04 -22.74
CA PRO A 178 15.96 16.13 -23.88
C PRO A 178 16.85 16.66 -25.00
N ARG A 179 17.46 15.75 -25.77
CA ARG A 179 18.35 16.03 -26.91
C ARG A 179 17.72 15.53 -28.20
N PHE A 180 17.87 16.29 -29.28
CA PHE A 180 17.17 16.09 -30.53
C PHE A 180 18.07 15.91 -31.76
N LEU A 181 19.19 16.65 -31.80
CA LEU A 181 20.04 16.77 -32.99
C LEU A 181 21.20 15.75 -32.97
N PRO A 182 21.57 15.16 -34.11
CA PRO A 182 22.84 14.45 -34.24
C PRO A 182 24.04 15.31 -33.80
N ALA A 183 25.11 14.67 -33.31
CA ALA A 183 26.26 15.39 -32.76
C ALA A 183 26.98 16.26 -33.81
N ASP A 184 26.88 15.91 -35.09
CA ASP A 184 27.42 16.61 -36.24
C ASP A 184 26.46 17.67 -36.82
N ALA A 185 25.27 17.83 -36.25
CA ALA A 185 24.27 18.78 -36.70
C ALA A 185 24.26 20.11 -35.91
N PRO A 186 23.88 21.23 -36.57
CA PRO A 186 23.79 21.39 -38.03
C PRO A 186 25.18 21.34 -38.68
N GLU A 187 25.28 21.00 -39.97
CA GLU A 187 26.56 20.89 -40.69
C GLU A 187 27.41 22.18 -40.58
N SER A 188 26.74 23.33 -40.52
CA SER A 188 27.40 24.62 -40.35
C SER A 188 28.06 24.76 -38.98
N ARG A 189 27.48 24.15 -37.92
CA ARG A 189 27.91 24.27 -36.52
C ARG A 189 27.76 22.95 -35.74
N PRO A 190 28.57 21.91 -36.01
CA PRO A 190 28.54 20.65 -35.26
C PRO A 190 28.58 20.85 -33.74
N GLY A 191 27.81 20.06 -33.00
CA GLY A 191 27.71 20.12 -31.55
C GLY A 191 26.95 21.35 -31.01
N LEU A 192 26.14 22.01 -31.84
CA LEU A 192 25.37 23.19 -31.43
C LEU A 192 24.46 22.91 -30.23
N GLU A 193 23.69 21.83 -30.27
CA GLU A 193 22.78 21.46 -29.19
C GLU A 193 23.54 21.29 -27.86
N GLU A 194 24.69 20.59 -27.89
CA GLU A 194 25.52 20.38 -26.70
C GLU A 194 25.98 21.72 -26.08
N ARG A 195 26.41 22.69 -26.91
CA ARG A 195 26.76 24.03 -26.42
C ARG A 195 25.55 24.77 -25.85
N CYS A 196 24.36 24.58 -26.41
CA CYS A 196 23.13 25.15 -25.87
C CYS A 196 22.80 24.55 -24.48
N HIS A 197 22.95 23.24 -24.30
CA HIS A 197 22.78 22.60 -22.99
C HIS A 197 23.79 23.13 -21.95
N GLN A 198 25.07 23.20 -22.31
CA GLN A 198 26.11 23.73 -21.43
C GLN A 198 25.83 25.19 -21.03
N ALA A 199 25.41 26.04 -21.98
CA ALA A 199 25.00 27.41 -21.69
C ALA A 199 23.76 27.47 -20.77
N GLY A 200 22.82 26.53 -20.92
CA GLY A 200 21.61 26.43 -20.12
C GLY A 200 21.87 25.96 -18.68
N GLU A 201 22.78 25.00 -18.46
CA GLU A 201 23.13 24.48 -17.13
C GLU A 201 23.65 25.59 -16.20
N HIS A 202 24.42 26.54 -16.73
CA HIS A 202 24.92 27.71 -15.98
C HIS A 202 23.81 28.65 -15.47
N GLN A 203 22.63 28.66 -16.09
CA GLN A 203 21.46 29.47 -15.69
C GLN A 203 20.47 28.67 -14.81
N HIS A 204 20.42 27.35 -14.95
CA HIS A 204 19.45 26.49 -14.27
C HIS A 204 19.65 26.37 -12.76
N SER A 205 20.83 26.74 -12.23
CA SER A 205 21.11 26.75 -10.79
C SER A 205 20.21 27.70 -9.96
N GLY A 206 19.33 28.50 -10.59
CA GLY A 206 18.40 29.41 -9.91
C GLY A 206 16.90 29.13 -10.03
N HIS A 207 16.43 28.26 -10.94
CA HIS A 207 14.98 28.11 -11.23
C HIS A 207 14.44 26.66 -11.28
N LEU A 208 15.30 25.65 -11.38
CA LEU A 208 14.94 24.21 -11.45
C LEU A 208 15.82 23.42 -10.48
N THR A 209 15.67 23.74 -9.19
CA THR A 209 16.61 23.45 -8.10
C THR A 209 16.97 21.97 -7.94
N HIS A 210 16.09 21.05 -8.36
CA HIS A 210 16.25 19.61 -8.11
C HIS A 210 16.28 18.73 -9.38
N ARG A 211 16.40 19.31 -10.58
CA ARG A 211 16.57 18.50 -11.80
C ARG A 211 17.89 17.72 -11.71
N GLY A 212 17.84 16.40 -11.98
CA GLY A 212 19.00 15.52 -11.86
C GLY A 212 19.46 15.22 -10.42
N ALA A 213 18.68 15.63 -9.41
CA ALA A 213 18.96 15.27 -8.02
C ALA A 213 18.74 13.76 -7.78
N ASP A 214 19.49 13.20 -6.83
CA ASP A 214 19.22 11.87 -6.29
C ASP A 214 18.10 11.97 -5.24
N TRP A 215 16.92 11.46 -5.59
CA TRP A 215 15.74 11.49 -4.72
C TRP A 215 15.77 10.40 -3.64
N GLY A 216 16.65 9.41 -3.75
CA GLY A 216 16.72 8.28 -2.81
C GLY A 216 16.93 8.70 -1.34
N PRO A 217 17.95 9.53 -1.03
CA PRO A 217 18.16 10.05 0.31
C PRO A 217 16.99 10.88 0.86
N MET A 218 16.32 11.67 0.00
CA MET A 218 15.17 12.49 0.39
C MET A 218 13.95 11.62 0.73
N LEU A 219 13.66 10.61 -0.10
CA LEU A 219 12.61 9.62 0.13
C LEU A 219 12.81 8.87 1.43
N THR A 220 14.03 8.41 1.69
CA THR A 220 14.38 7.70 2.93
C THR A 220 14.22 8.61 4.14
N SER A 221 14.68 9.87 4.04
CA SER A 221 14.55 10.87 5.11
C SER A 221 13.08 11.24 5.40
N ALA A 222 12.20 11.12 4.41
CA ALA A 222 10.75 11.28 4.57
C ALA A 222 10.03 10.04 5.14
N GLY A 223 10.76 8.95 5.43
CA GLY A 223 10.22 7.74 6.06
C GLY A 223 9.84 6.62 5.10
N PHE A 224 10.11 6.75 3.81
CA PHE A 224 9.85 5.69 2.83
C PHE A 224 10.96 4.64 2.82
N THR A 225 10.58 3.41 2.46
CA THR A 225 11.53 2.34 2.08
C THR A 225 11.58 2.24 0.56
N ILE A 226 12.76 2.39 -0.04
CA ILE A 226 12.93 2.24 -1.50
C ILE A 226 12.90 0.74 -1.82
N GLU A 227 12.00 0.33 -2.71
CA GLU A 227 11.86 -1.07 -3.15
C GLU A 227 12.38 -1.30 -4.57
N GLY A 228 12.54 -0.23 -5.32
CA GLY A 228 13.20 -0.27 -6.61
C GLY A 228 13.57 1.13 -7.07
N ASP A 229 14.70 1.21 -7.74
CA ASP A 229 15.09 2.36 -8.54
C ASP A 229 15.57 1.87 -9.91
N ARG A 230 15.37 2.70 -10.94
CA ARG A 230 15.91 2.44 -12.27
C ARG A 230 16.14 3.72 -13.04
N THR A 231 17.18 3.69 -13.86
CA THR A 231 17.40 4.67 -14.92
C THR A 231 16.78 4.16 -16.21
N ILE A 232 16.02 5.02 -16.87
CA ILE A 232 15.40 4.76 -18.17
C ILE A 232 16.03 5.68 -19.19
N THR A 233 16.89 5.10 -20.02
CA THR A 233 17.37 5.77 -21.22
C THR A 233 16.32 5.64 -22.31
N VAL A 234 15.82 6.78 -22.75
CA VAL A 234 14.88 6.89 -23.87
C VAL A 234 15.67 7.26 -25.12
N ASN A 235 15.52 6.46 -26.17
CA ASN A 235 15.97 6.82 -27.50
C ASN A 235 14.84 6.52 -28.50
N VAL A 236 14.08 7.54 -28.86
CA VAL A 236 13.03 7.44 -29.89
C VAL A 236 13.64 7.90 -31.21
N GLU A 237 13.89 6.97 -32.11
CA GLU A 237 14.30 7.31 -33.47
C GLU A 237 13.11 7.94 -34.21
N GLY A 238 13.24 9.21 -34.58
CA GLY A 238 12.15 10.03 -35.08
C GLY A 238 12.14 10.20 -36.58
N ALA A 239 12.73 9.28 -37.35
CA ALA A 239 12.83 9.42 -38.80
C ALA A 239 11.43 9.53 -39.44
N ARG A 240 10.99 10.79 -39.64
CA ARG A 240 9.66 11.23 -40.14
C ARG A 240 8.49 11.23 -39.15
N SER A 241 8.72 11.25 -37.83
CA SER A 241 7.63 11.48 -36.86
C SER A 241 7.35 12.98 -36.71
N GLU A 242 6.14 13.42 -37.12
CA GLU A 242 5.68 14.81 -36.96
C GLU A 242 5.70 15.27 -35.49
N ALA A 243 5.35 14.36 -34.57
CA ALA A 243 5.38 14.62 -33.13
C ALA A 243 6.81 14.88 -32.61
N VAL A 244 7.81 14.11 -33.06
CA VAL A 244 9.22 14.35 -32.69
C VAL A 244 9.70 15.69 -33.21
N GLY A 245 9.37 16.06 -34.45
CA GLY A 245 9.73 17.36 -35.03
C GLY A 245 9.13 18.52 -34.24
N ARG A 246 7.83 18.46 -33.92
CA ARG A 246 7.14 19.48 -33.11
C ARG A 246 7.67 19.55 -31.68
N TYR A 247 8.01 18.40 -31.09
CA TYR A 247 8.57 18.34 -29.74
C TYR A 247 9.96 18.97 -29.70
N ALA A 248 10.83 18.66 -30.68
CA ALA A 248 12.15 19.26 -30.84
C ALA A 248 12.05 20.79 -31.02
N LEU A 249 11.17 21.24 -31.92
CA LEU A 249 10.96 22.67 -32.19
C LEU A 249 10.56 23.42 -30.91
N ASN A 250 9.49 22.99 -30.24
CA ASN A 250 9.00 23.67 -29.03
C ASN A 250 10.04 23.66 -27.90
N SER A 251 10.76 22.55 -27.75
CA SER A 251 11.81 22.39 -26.72
C SER A 251 13.00 23.32 -26.99
N LEU A 252 13.49 23.35 -28.23
CA LEU A 252 14.62 24.19 -28.60
C LEU A 252 14.26 25.69 -28.67
N GLN A 253 13.01 26.05 -28.99
CA GLN A 253 12.54 27.44 -28.87
C GLN A 253 12.61 27.94 -27.42
N ARG A 254 12.16 27.13 -26.46
CA ARG A 254 12.27 27.45 -25.03
C ARG A 254 13.72 27.53 -24.58
N MET A 255 14.55 26.58 -25.01
CA MET A 255 15.98 26.60 -24.69
C MET A 255 16.62 27.89 -25.22
N ARG A 256 16.33 28.26 -26.47
CA ARG A 256 16.82 29.48 -27.12
C ARG A 256 16.52 30.73 -26.30
N SER A 257 15.30 30.88 -25.79
CA SER A 257 14.95 32.01 -24.92
C SER A 257 15.81 32.09 -23.65
N THR A 258 16.21 30.94 -23.10
CA THR A 258 17.03 30.86 -21.88
C THR A 258 18.51 31.13 -22.14
N VAL A 259 19.03 30.68 -23.29
CA VAL A 259 20.50 30.68 -23.55
C VAL A 259 20.97 31.84 -24.43
N ALA A 260 20.07 32.67 -24.94
CA ALA A 260 20.35 33.70 -25.94
C ALA A 260 21.49 34.67 -25.57
N GLU A 261 21.60 35.06 -24.30
CA GLU A 261 22.64 36.00 -23.83
C GLU A 261 24.02 35.35 -23.64
N HIS A 262 24.09 34.02 -23.67
CA HIS A 262 25.28 33.23 -23.28
C HIS A 262 25.85 32.40 -24.44
N LEU A 263 25.12 32.32 -25.56
CA LEU A 263 25.63 31.69 -26.77
C LEU A 263 26.45 32.67 -27.61
N PRO A 264 27.54 32.21 -28.24
CA PRO A 264 28.20 32.96 -29.31
C PRO A 264 27.19 33.38 -30.38
N ALA A 265 27.39 34.56 -30.98
CA ALA A 265 26.46 35.12 -31.98
C ALA A 265 26.25 34.15 -33.17
N GLU A 266 27.32 33.49 -33.60
CA GLU A 266 27.23 32.48 -34.64
C GLU A 266 26.39 31.25 -34.22
N ASP A 267 26.33 30.88 -32.93
CA ASP A 267 25.61 29.68 -32.44
C ASP A 267 24.13 30.02 -32.35
N LEU A 268 23.82 31.22 -31.85
CA LEU A 268 22.48 31.75 -31.83
C LEU A 268 21.89 31.87 -33.24
N ALA A 269 22.67 32.32 -34.23
CA ALA A 269 22.22 32.39 -35.61
C ALA A 269 21.91 31.01 -36.22
N ALA A 270 22.75 30.01 -35.95
CA ALA A 270 22.50 28.64 -36.41
C ALA A 270 21.29 28.01 -35.70
N LEU A 271 21.07 28.34 -34.43
CA LEU A 271 19.86 27.93 -33.70
C LEU A 271 18.61 28.61 -34.26
N ASP A 272 18.66 29.92 -34.52
CA ASP A 272 17.54 30.67 -35.09
C ASP A 272 17.17 30.16 -36.50
N GLU A 273 18.14 29.74 -37.32
CA GLU A 273 17.89 29.09 -38.62
C GLU A 273 17.15 27.75 -38.48
N LEU A 274 17.52 26.94 -37.49
CA LEU A 274 16.83 25.67 -37.20
C LEU A 274 15.39 25.89 -36.69
N LEU A 275 15.17 26.98 -35.94
CA LEU A 275 13.88 27.32 -35.35
C LEU A 275 12.93 28.05 -36.30
N ASP A 276 13.43 28.59 -37.42
CA ASP A 276 12.62 29.17 -38.48
C ASP A 276 11.79 28.07 -39.17
N THR A 277 10.48 28.09 -38.96
CA THR A 277 9.54 27.09 -39.51
C THR A 277 9.37 27.19 -41.02
N ASP A 278 9.57 28.38 -41.60
CA ASP A 278 9.43 28.62 -43.02
C ASP A 278 10.75 28.39 -43.77
N GLY A 279 11.87 28.52 -43.06
CA GLY A 279 13.22 28.40 -43.56
C GLY A 279 13.58 27.02 -44.15
N PRO A 280 14.55 26.97 -45.07
CA PRO A 280 15.03 25.71 -45.66
C PRO A 280 15.79 24.82 -44.66
N GLY A 281 16.38 25.41 -43.62
CA GLY A 281 17.11 24.71 -42.55
C GLY A 281 16.23 24.22 -41.39
N SER A 282 14.91 24.43 -41.46
CA SER A 282 13.99 24.15 -40.36
C SER A 282 14.08 22.75 -39.78
N LEU A 283 14.02 22.64 -38.45
CA LEU A 283 13.90 21.35 -37.73
C LEU A 283 12.76 20.48 -38.27
N LEU A 284 11.62 21.09 -38.63
CA LEU A 284 10.45 20.36 -39.12
C LEU A 284 10.68 19.68 -40.47
N ARG A 285 11.73 20.06 -41.21
CA ARG A 285 12.11 19.46 -42.50
C ARG A 285 13.17 18.37 -42.34
N ARG A 286 13.73 18.17 -41.15
CA ARG A 286 14.79 17.20 -40.89
C ARG A 286 14.23 15.79 -40.73
N SER A 287 14.96 14.80 -41.24
CA SER A 287 14.61 13.37 -41.12
C SER A 287 15.49 12.59 -40.14
N ASP A 288 16.46 13.25 -39.52
CA ASP A 288 17.48 12.67 -38.64
C ASP A 288 17.28 13.05 -37.16
N LEU A 289 16.13 13.61 -36.83
CA LEU A 289 15.77 13.92 -35.45
C LEU A 289 15.50 12.63 -34.66
N SER A 290 15.94 12.65 -33.41
CA SER A 290 15.62 11.62 -32.41
C SER A 290 15.18 12.30 -31.12
N VAL A 291 14.63 11.57 -30.17
CA VAL A 291 14.47 12.07 -28.79
C VAL A 291 15.32 11.20 -27.89
N ARG A 292 16.38 11.80 -27.36
CA ARG A 292 17.30 11.18 -26.42
C ARG A 292 17.16 11.86 -25.07
N THR A 293 16.68 11.12 -24.08
CA THR A 293 16.53 11.63 -22.72
C THR A 293 16.73 10.50 -21.72
N GLU A 294 16.93 10.86 -20.46
CA GLU A 294 17.07 9.91 -19.38
C GLU A 294 16.14 10.32 -18.23
N ARG A 295 15.44 9.34 -17.69
CA ARG A 295 14.56 9.51 -16.52
C ARG A 295 15.00 8.57 -15.40
N GLN A 296 15.09 9.10 -14.19
CA GLN A 296 15.25 8.28 -13.00
C GLN A 296 13.89 8.00 -12.39
N VAL A 297 13.70 6.76 -11.95
CA VAL A 297 12.45 6.30 -11.37
C VAL A 297 12.74 5.68 -10.02
N TRP A 298 12.00 6.09 -8.99
CA TRP A 298 12.00 5.46 -7.68
C TRP A 298 10.59 4.95 -7.36
N ALA A 299 10.52 3.72 -6.85
CA ALA A 299 9.33 3.13 -6.25
C ALA A 299 9.62 2.97 -4.75
N ALA A 300 8.92 3.75 -3.93
CA ALA A 300 9.16 3.86 -2.50
C ALA A 300 7.89 3.57 -1.70
N ARG A 301 7.95 2.61 -0.77
CA ARG A 301 6.80 2.16 0.01
C ARG A 301 6.73 2.89 1.34
N ARG A 302 5.53 3.31 1.75
CA ARG A 302 5.27 3.71 3.14
C ARG A 302 5.28 2.44 4.00
N PRO A 303 6.17 2.28 4.97
CA PRO A 303 6.18 1.08 5.80
C PRO A 303 4.91 1.00 6.66
N ALA A 304 4.48 -0.22 6.97
CA ALA A 304 3.51 -0.44 8.05
C ALA A 304 4.15 -0.12 9.41
N PRO A 305 3.36 0.14 10.47
CA PRO A 305 3.92 0.39 11.80
C PRO A 305 4.88 -0.72 12.24
N ALA A 306 6.01 -0.35 12.85
CA ALA A 306 7.06 -1.30 13.24
C ALA A 306 6.53 -2.44 14.13
N GLU A 307 5.63 -2.12 15.06
CA GLU A 307 4.96 -3.09 15.94
C GLU A 307 4.14 -4.13 15.16
N TYR A 308 3.52 -3.73 14.05
CA TYR A 308 2.79 -4.64 13.19
C TYR A 308 3.75 -5.56 12.42
N THR A 309 4.85 -5.02 11.91
CA THR A 309 5.90 -5.83 11.25
C THR A 309 6.51 -6.84 12.21
N GLN A 310 6.84 -6.44 13.43
CA GLN A 310 7.35 -7.34 14.48
C GLN A 310 6.33 -8.42 14.85
N TRP A 311 5.06 -8.05 15.01
CA TRP A 311 3.99 -9.01 15.27
C TRP A 311 3.89 -10.06 14.16
N ARG A 312 4.00 -9.65 12.89
CA ARG A 312 3.96 -10.56 11.75
C ARG A 312 5.12 -11.56 11.74
N GLU A 313 6.32 -11.10 12.05
CA GLU A 313 7.50 -11.97 12.13
C GLU A 313 7.33 -13.00 13.26
N ALA A 314 6.88 -12.55 14.44
CA ALA A 314 6.57 -13.44 15.56
C ALA A 314 5.46 -14.44 15.21
N ARG A 315 4.45 -14.00 14.45
CA ARG A 315 3.38 -14.87 13.97
C ARG A 315 3.88 -15.93 12.97
N TRP A 316 4.78 -15.57 12.06
CA TRP A 316 5.40 -16.54 11.17
C TRP A 316 6.27 -17.55 11.94
N GLU A 317 7.02 -17.09 12.94
CA GLU A 317 7.80 -17.94 13.83
C GLU A 317 6.91 -18.93 14.62
N GLU A 318 5.75 -18.48 15.11
CA GLU A 318 4.75 -19.35 15.74
C GLU A 318 4.23 -20.44 14.78
N VAL A 319 4.08 -20.13 13.51
CA VAL A 319 3.50 -21.04 12.50
C VAL A 319 4.54 -22.01 11.94
N ALA A 320 5.71 -21.51 11.57
CA ALA A 320 6.69 -22.20 10.73
C ALA A 320 8.12 -22.22 11.30
N GLY A 321 8.38 -21.55 12.43
CA GLY A 321 9.69 -21.57 13.10
C GLY A 321 10.13 -22.96 13.58
N PRO A 322 11.26 -23.10 14.29
CA PRO A 322 11.75 -24.37 14.83
C PRO A 322 10.66 -25.15 15.58
N ASN A 323 9.85 -24.48 16.41
CA ASN A 323 8.73 -25.08 17.16
C ASN A 323 7.35 -24.76 16.54
N GLY A 324 7.31 -24.48 15.23
CA GLY A 324 6.13 -23.99 14.54
C GLY A 324 4.93 -24.93 14.62
N LYS A 325 3.71 -24.38 14.75
CA LYS A 325 2.46 -25.15 14.87
C LYS A 325 2.19 -26.08 13.69
N VAL A 326 2.65 -25.74 12.49
CA VAL A 326 2.54 -26.61 11.30
C VAL A 326 3.31 -27.93 11.49
N LYS A 327 4.36 -27.93 12.32
CA LYS A 327 5.18 -29.11 12.58
C LYS A 327 4.55 -30.08 13.58
N ILE A 328 3.51 -29.67 14.30
CA ILE A 328 2.81 -30.55 15.24
C ILE A 328 1.95 -31.51 14.43
N VAL A 329 2.29 -32.80 14.48
CA VAL A 329 1.65 -33.88 13.72
C VAL A 329 0.70 -34.74 14.56
N ALA A 330 0.83 -34.67 15.89
CA ALA A 330 -0.12 -35.27 16.82
C ALA A 330 -0.15 -34.49 18.13
N LYS A 331 -1.30 -34.52 18.82
CA LYS A 331 -1.51 -33.90 20.13
C LYS A 331 -2.47 -34.76 20.96
N ALA A 332 -2.21 -34.85 22.25
CA ALA A 332 -3.10 -35.51 23.22
C ALA A 332 -3.14 -34.76 24.56
N PHE A 333 -4.17 -35.07 25.34
CA PHE A 333 -4.23 -34.74 26.76
C PHE A 333 -4.35 -36.03 27.55
N VAL A 334 -3.40 -36.26 28.46
CA VAL A 334 -3.37 -37.43 29.33
C VAL A 334 -3.94 -37.02 30.68
N THR A 335 -5.00 -37.70 31.09
CA THR A 335 -5.64 -37.52 32.40
C THR A 335 -5.98 -38.86 33.01
N GLY A 336 -5.78 -39.00 34.32
CA GLY A 336 -6.17 -40.21 35.05
C GLY A 336 -5.18 -41.37 34.92
N ARG A 337 -5.50 -42.47 35.60
CA ARG A 337 -4.59 -43.60 35.84
C ARG A 337 -4.74 -44.73 34.84
N ASP A 338 -5.84 -44.75 34.10
CA ASP A 338 -6.08 -45.79 33.11
C ASP A 338 -5.17 -45.55 31.89
N PRO A 339 -4.48 -46.60 31.39
CA PRO A 339 -3.67 -46.52 30.18
C PRO A 339 -4.49 -46.01 28.99
N GLN A 340 -3.96 -45.01 28.29
CA GLN A 340 -4.56 -44.38 27.13
C GLN A 340 -3.61 -44.46 25.93
N THR A 341 -4.16 -44.72 24.75
CA THR A 341 -3.45 -44.63 23.49
C THR A 341 -3.99 -43.48 22.67
N PHE A 342 -3.12 -42.83 21.89
CA PHE A 342 -3.49 -41.70 21.06
C PHE A 342 -2.99 -41.90 19.64
N GLU A 343 -3.80 -41.52 18.67
CA GLU A 343 -3.43 -41.60 17.27
C GLU A 343 -2.18 -40.75 16.99
N GLY A 344 -1.19 -41.34 16.31
CA GLY A 344 0.07 -40.66 16.00
C GLY A 344 1.03 -40.50 17.19
N ILE A 345 0.72 -41.06 18.36
CA ILE A 345 1.58 -41.03 19.54
C ILE A 345 1.85 -42.45 20.04
N PRO A 346 3.03 -43.01 19.76
CA PRO A 346 3.41 -44.33 20.25
C PRO A 346 3.40 -44.45 21.79
N GLY A 347 3.08 -45.65 22.27
CA GLY A 347 3.04 -46.01 23.70
C GLY A 347 1.66 -45.86 24.36
N GLU A 348 1.53 -46.46 25.54
CA GLU A 348 0.38 -46.30 26.43
C GLU A 348 0.72 -45.28 27.53
N TRP A 349 -0.11 -44.25 27.66
CA TRP A 349 0.14 -43.11 28.53
C TRP A 349 -0.84 -43.11 29.70
N ALA A 350 -0.34 -42.82 30.90
CA ALA A 350 -1.15 -42.73 32.10
C ALA A 350 -0.52 -41.76 33.10
N THR A 351 -1.24 -41.50 34.20
CA THR A 351 -0.67 -40.82 35.36
C THR A 351 -0.61 -41.75 36.56
N THR A 352 0.37 -41.57 37.43
CA THR A 352 0.50 -42.33 38.68
C THR A 352 -0.47 -41.83 39.75
N GLU A 353 -0.51 -42.49 40.91
CA GLU A 353 -1.26 -41.96 42.08
C GLU A 353 -0.73 -40.62 42.57
N THR A 354 0.56 -40.34 42.39
CA THR A 354 1.18 -39.05 42.72
C THR A 354 0.98 -38.02 41.61
N GLY A 355 0.27 -38.37 40.53
CA GLY A 355 0.00 -37.49 39.40
C GLY A 355 1.17 -37.33 38.43
N ALA A 356 2.20 -38.18 38.49
CA ALA A 356 3.32 -38.15 37.55
C ALA A 356 2.93 -38.82 36.22
N LEU A 357 3.40 -38.30 35.09
CA LEU A 357 3.16 -38.88 33.77
C LEU A 357 4.03 -40.13 33.55
N THR A 358 3.45 -41.18 32.97
CA THR A 358 4.18 -42.37 32.56
C THR A 358 3.85 -42.75 31.12
N VAL A 359 4.81 -43.43 30.47
CA VAL A 359 4.63 -44.08 29.17
C VAL A 359 5.06 -45.53 29.29
N SER A 360 4.24 -46.44 28.74
CA SER A 360 4.58 -47.85 28.59
C SER A 360 4.75 -48.19 27.11
N ALA A 361 5.89 -48.77 26.76
CA ALA A 361 6.23 -49.12 25.38
C ALA A 361 7.13 -50.37 25.32
N GLY A 362 7.02 -51.15 24.25
CA GLY A 362 7.93 -52.25 23.95
C GLY A 362 9.22 -51.78 23.29
N ALA A 363 10.28 -52.59 23.35
CA ALA A 363 11.57 -52.28 22.74
C ALA A 363 11.50 -51.99 21.21
N GLY A 364 10.47 -52.51 20.52
CA GLY A 364 10.22 -52.27 19.10
C GLY A 364 9.48 -50.96 18.79
N ASP A 365 8.90 -50.30 19.79
CA ASP A 365 8.06 -49.10 19.60
C ASP A 365 8.89 -47.82 19.46
N GLY A 366 10.20 -47.89 19.70
CA GLY A 366 11.15 -46.81 19.43
C GLY A 366 10.95 -45.52 20.23
N VAL A 367 10.21 -45.58 21.34
CA VAL A 367 9.98 -44.44 22.25
C VAL A 367 11.23 -44.21 23.10
N LYS A 368 11.66 -42.94 23.20
CA LYS A 368 12.70 -42.54 24.16
C LYS A 368 12.26 -41.37 25.02
N VAL A 369 12.68 -41.38 26.28
CA VAL A 369 12.46 -40.31 27.26
C VAL A 369 13.83 -39.79 27.68
N GLY A 370 14.12 -38.51 27.39
CA GLY A 370 15.42 -37.91 27.71
C GLY A 370 16.61 -38.64 27.05
N GLY A 371 16.39 -39.21 25.85
CA GLY A 371 17.38 -40.00 25.11
C GLY A 371 17.50 -41.47 25.54
N VAL A 372 16.77 -41.91 26.57
CA VAL A 372 16.78 -43.30 27.05
C VAL A 372 15.62 -44.06 26.43
N ALA A 373 15.90 -45.19 25.77
CA ALA A 373 14.87 -46.05 25.19
C ALA A 373 13.96 -46.63 26.28
N VAL A 374 12.66 -46.63 26.02
CA VAL A 374 11.66 -47.19 26.93
C VAL A 374 11.42 -48.65 26.56
N GLU A 375 11.58 -49.53 27.55
CA GLU A 375 11.16 -50.93 27.50
C GLU A 375 10.40 -51.24 28.80
N GLY A 376 9.09 -51.46 28.69
CA GLY A 376 8.19 -51.47 29.85
C GLY A 376 7.68 -50.06 30.15
N THR A 377 7.52 -49.72 31.44
CA THR A 377 6.97 -48.42 31.88
C THR A 377 8.08 -47.49 32.36
N ALA A 378 8.08 -46.26 31.86
CA ALA A 378 8.97 -45.18 32.29
C ALA A 378 8.18 -43.94 32.74
N GLU A 379 8.70 -43.23 33.74
CA GLU A 379 8.19 -41.92 34.13
C GLU A 379 8.69 -40.84 33.16
N VAL A 380 7.84 -39.88 32.84
CA VAL A 380 8.12 -38.77 31.93
C VAL A 380 8.03 -37.46 32.70
N PRO A 381 9.15 -36.94 33.23
CA PRO A 381 9.15 -35.66 33.91
C PRO A 381 8.69 -34.55 32.94
N SER A 382 7.88 -33.62 33.45
CA SER A 382 7.39 -32.48 32.66
C SER A 382 8.54 -31.71 32.03
N GLY A 383 8.45 -31.46 30.73
CA GLY A 383 9.48 -30.78 29.96
C GLY A 383 10.60 -31.66 29.42
N THR A 384 10.57 -32.97 29.69
CA THR A 384 11.57 -33.90 29.15
C THR A 384 11.34 -34.11 27.66
N PRO A 385 12.38 -33.96 26.81
CA PRO A 385 12.28 -34.27 25.39
C PRO A 385 11.94 -35.74 25.17
N LEU A 386 11.03 -35.99 24.22
CA LEU A 386 10.65 -37.32 23.76
C LEU A 386 11.15 -37.53 22.33
N GLU A 387 11.49 -38.77 22.01
CA GLU A 387 11.77 -39.20 20.63
C GLU A 387 10.88 -40.37 20.26
N PHE A 388 10.42 -40.39 19.02
CA PHE A 388 9.55 -41.41 18.46
C PHE A 388 10.16 -42.02 17.19
N PRO A 389 9.66 -43.16 16.70
CA PRO A 389 10.10 -43.78 15.46
C PRO A 389 10.14 -42.82 14.27
N GLY A 390 11.11 -42.99 13.38
CA GLY A 390 11.24 -42.15 12.19
C GLY A 390 11.86 -40.77 12.46
N GLY A 391 12.36 -40.50 13.68
CA GLY A 391 13.06 -39.27 14.02
C GLY A 391 12.14 -38.12 14.44
N GLN A 392 10.88 -38.41 14.74
CA GLN A 392 9.94 -37.44 15.28
C GLN A 392 10.32 -37.08 16.72
N ALA A 393 10.13 -35.82 17.09
CA ALA A 393 10.35 -35.33 18.44
C ALA A 393 9.02 -35.17 19.16
N GLY A 394 9.05 -35.09 20.49
CA GLY A 394 7.86 -34.81 21.27
C GLY A 394 8.16 -34.08 22.56
N PHE A 395 7.09 -33.55 23.15
CA PHE A 395 7.16 -32.84 24.40
C PHE A 395 5.91 -33.13 25.21
N ALA A 396 6.10 -33.50 26.47
CA ALA A 396 5.04 -33.61 27.47
C ALA A 396 5.20 -32.48 28.49
N GLY A 397 4.14 -31.73 28.73
CA GLY A 397 4.11 -30.65 29.71
C GLY A 397 2.84 -30.69 30.54
N GLY A 398 2.98 -30.55 31.85
CA GLY A 398 1.86 -30.62 32.77
C GLY A 398 2.27 -30.83 34.21
N ALA A 399 1.27 -30.93 35.08
CA ALA A 399 1.42 -31.21 36.51
C ALA A 399 0.11 -31.81 37.05
N ASP A 400 0.20 -32.42 38.24
CA ASP A 400 -0.97 -32.86 39.02
C ASP A 400 -1.96 -33.73 38.21
N GLY A 401 -1.42 -34.70 37.47
CA GLY A 401 -2.20 -35.64 36.68
C GLY A 401 -2.82 -35.08 35.39
N ASN A 402 -2.45 -33.87 34.97
CA ASN A 402 -2.93 -33.23 33.74
C ASN A 402 -1.76 -32.88 32.83
N TYR A 403 -1.58 -33.63 31.74
CA TYR A 403 -0.47 -33.44 30.82
C TYR A 403 -0.95 -33.23 29.38
N GLY A 404 -0.43 -32.19 28.74
CA GLY A 404 -0.49 -32.04 27.28
C GLY A 404 0.71 -32.73 26.65
N LEU A 405 0.47 -33.48 25.59
CA LEU A 405 1.49 -34.16 24.81
C LEU A 405 1.42 -33.68 23.36
N ILE A 406 2.56 -33.38 22.77
CA ILE A 406 2.68 -33.04 21.36
C ILE A 406 3.79 -33.86 20.70
N VAL A 407 3.58 -34.19 19.43
CA VAL A 407 4.58 -34.81 18.54
C VAL A 407 4.85 -33.86 17.39
N THR A 408 6.12 -33.62 17.10
CA THR A 408 6.57 -32.76 16.02
C THR A 408 7.38 -33.52 14.97
N ASP A 409 7.28 -33.06 13.73
CA ASP A 409 8.03 -33.57 12.59
C ASP A 409 8.57 -32.38 11.77
N GLU A 410 9.90 -32.27 11.68
CA GLU A 410 10.58 -31.20 10.94
C GLU A 410 10.20 -31.18 9.45
N ALA A 411 9.91 -32.33 8.85
CA ALA A 411 9.53 -32.42 7.45
C ALA A 411 8.07 -32.05 7.20
N ALA A 412 7.24 -31.85 8.25
CA ALA A 412 5.82 -31.52 8.08
C ALA A 412 5.58 -30.17 7.41
N LEU A 413 6.41 -29.16 7.67
CA LEU A 413 6.30 -27.85 6.99
C LEU A 413 6.49 -28.02 5.48
N VAL A 414 7.56 -28.70 5.06
CA VAL A 414 7.85 -28.95 3.64
C VAL A 414 6.73 -29.78 3.00
N ARG A 415 6.24 -30.83 3.67
CA ARG A 415 5.12 -31.66 3.15
C ARG A 415 3.81 -30.89 3.06
N SER A 416 3.58 -29.90 3.91
CA SER A 416 2.37 -29.07 3.86
C SER A 416 2.34 -28.12 2.67
N GLY A 417 3.52 -27.82 2.10
CA GLY A 417 3.72 -26.81 1.06
C GLY A 417 3.51 -25.37 1.54
N ILE A 418 3.25 -25.13 2.83
CA ILE A 418 2.97 -23.79 3.35
C ILE A 418 4.25 -22.94 3.30
N THR A 419 4.20 -21.84 2.55
CA THR A 419 5.32 -20.91 2.38
C THR A 419 5.03 -19.51 2.90
N GLY A 420 3.78 -19.22 3.28
CA GLY A 420 3.41 -17.94 3.85
C GLY A 420 1.96 -17.87 4.31
N ILE A 421 1.58 -16.68 4.77
CA ILE A 421 0.20 -16.34 5.13
C ILE A 421 -0.18 -15.08 4.35
N GLU A 422 -1.16 -15.23 3.46
CA GLU A 422 -1.79 -14.13 2.74
C GLU A 422 -2.61 -13.30 3.72
N ARG A 423 -2.62 -11.98 3.52
CA ARG A 423 -3.32 -11.02 4.37
C ARG A 423 -3.90 -9.88 3.55
N TYR A 424 -4.84 -9.15 4.15
CA TYR A 424 -5.19 -7.83 3.64
C TYR A 424 -4.05 -6.83 3.92
N PRO A 425 -3.93 -5.76 3.10
CA PRO A 425 -3.02 -4.65 3.42
C PRO A 425 -3.31 -4.07 4.80
N TYR A 426 -2.27 -3.58 5.48
CA TYR A 426 -2.45 -2.92 6.77
C TYR A 426 -3.30 -1.66 6.58
N ASP A 427 -4.35 -1.54 7.38
CA ASP A 427 -5.24 -0.37 7.36
C ASP A 427 -5.48 0.12 8.80
N PRO A 428 -5.00 1.33 9.15
CA PRO A 428 -5.19 1.89 10.49
C PRO A 428 -6.66 2.16 10.83
N ALA A 429 -7.57 2.19 9.84
CA ALA A 429 -9.02 2.32 10.10
C ALA A 429 -9.61 1.08 10.79
N TRP A 430 -8.88 -0.05 10.80
CA TRP A 430 -9.26 -1.29 11.47
C TRP A 430 -8.65 -1.44 12.88
N VAL A 431 -8.17 -0.33 13.45
CA VAL A 431 -7.68 -0.25 14.84
C VAL A 431 -8.70 0.51 15.69
N PHE A 432 -9.28 -0.16 16.67
CA PHE A 432 -10.33 0.39 17.53
C PHE A 432 -9.91 0.42 18.99
N GLN A 433 -10.58 1.25 19.78
CA GLN A 433 -10.61 1.07 21.24
C GLN A 433 -11.75 0.11 21.59
N GLY A 434 -11.45 -0.88 22.42
CA GLY A 434 -12.42 -1.80 22.98
C GLY A 434 -12.43 -1.78 24.50
N GLU A 435 -13.47 -2.36 25.08
CA GLU A 435 -13.65 -2.49 26.53
C GLU A 435 -14.12 -3.90 26.88
N TYR A 436 -13.51 -4.50 27.89
CA TYR A 436 -14.03 -5.74 28.46
C TYR A 436 -15.22 -5.45 29.39
N ARG A 437 -16.36 -6.07 29.12
CA ARG A 437 -17.59 -5.97 29.91
C ARG A 437 -17.74 -7.18 30.81
N GLU A 438 -18.40 -6.93 31.94
CA GLU A 438 -18.73 -7.95 32.92
C GLU A 438 -19.67 -9.00 32.31
N ALA A 439 -19.36 -10.26 32.57
CA ALA A 439 -20.23 -11.39 32.31
C ALA A 439 -20.61 -12.07 33.64
N PRO A 440 -21.68 -12.90 33.66
CA PRO A 440 -22.03 -13.68 34.84
C PRO A 440 -20.83 -14.44 35.43
N GLU A 441 -20.70 -14.40 36.76
CA GLU A 441 -19.60 -15.06 37.46
C GLU A 441 -19.54 -16.55 37.11
N GLY A 442 -18.35 -17.03 36.73
CA GLY A 442 -18.14 -18.43 36.33
C GLY A 442 -18.80 -18.82 35.01
N ARG A 443 -19.18 -17.86 34.14
CA ARG A 443 -19.82 -18.14 32.85
C ARG A 443 -18.99 -19.14 32.04
N ARG A 444 -19.68 -20.22 31.63
CA ARG A 444 -19.18 -21.24 30.72
C ARG A 444 -20.13 -21.30 29.52
N ILE A 445 -19.58 -21.36 28.31
CA ILE A 445 -20.36 -21.47 27.07
C ILE A 445 -20.16 -22.82 26.42
N GLU A 446 -21.20 -23.31 25.75
CA GLU A 446 -21.16 -24.54 24.96
C GLU A 446 -20.93 -24.18 23.49
N VAL A 447 -19.82 -24.65 22.94
CA VAL A 447 -19.43 -24.40 21.55
C VAL A 447 -18.85 -25.70 20.97
N PRO A 448 -19.31 -26.16 19.79
CA PRO A 448 -18.74 -27.36 19.18
C PRO A 448 -17.28 -27.17 18.78
N ARG A 449 -16.50 -28.26 18.85
CA ARG A 449 -15.16 -28.33 18.29
C ARG A 449 -15.19 -28.86 16.86
N LEU A 450 -14.21 -28.43 16.07
CA LEU A 450 -13.97 -28.85 14.68
C LEU A 450 -13.39 -30.28 14.61
N THR A 451 -14.23 -31.26 14.95
CA THR A 451 -13.99 -32.69 14.74
C THR A 451 -15.01 -33.26 13.74
N VAL A 452 -14.80 -34.49 13.27
CA VAL A 452 -15.74 -35.19 12.38
C VAL A 452 -16.22 -36.50 13.03
N PRO A 453 -17.48 -36.58 13.52
CA PRO A 453 -18.47 -35.51 13.65
C PRO A 453 -18.06 -34.46 14.70
N ARG A 454 -18.70 -33.28 14.69
CA ARG A 454 -18.42 -32.23 15.68
C ARG A 454 -18.68 -32.74 17.09
N SER A 455 -17.72 -32.50 17.98
CA SER A 455 -17.78 -32.86 19.39
C SER A 455 -18.20 -31.65 20.22
N PRO A 456 -18.94 -31.84 21.33
CA PRO A 456 -19.27 -30.75 22.24
C PRO A 456 -18.01 -30.20 22.90
N GLY A 457 -18.01 -28.90 23.19
CA GLY A 457 -16.96 -28.25 23.98
C GLY A 457 -17.57 -27.27 24.95
N THR A 458 -17.02 -27.19 26.17
CA THR A 458 -17.43 -26.22 27.19
C THR A 458 -16.24 -25.35 27.55
N PHE A 459 -16.38 -24.04 27.39
CA PHE A 459 -15.29 -23.07 27.49
C PHE A 459 -15.57 -22.02 28.55
N SER A 460 -14.53 -21.56 29.24
CA SER A 460 -14.61 -20.37 30.10
C SER A 460 -14.84 -19.13 29.23
N ALA A 461 -15.79 -18.27 29.61
CA ALA A 461 -16.07 -17.02 28.93
C ALA A 461 -16.30 -15.88 29.93
N PRO A 462 -15.27 -15.41 30.63
CA PRO A 462 -15.41 -14.57 31.81
C PRO A 462 -15.79 -13.11 31.52
N VAL A 463 -15.64 -12.65 30.27
CA VAL A 463 -15.92 -11.28 29.85
C VAL A 463 -16.48 -11.25 28.42
N ASP A 464 -17.09 -10.14 28.04
CA ASP A 464 -17.41 -9.80 26.65
C ASP A 464 -16.55 -8.63 26.18
N LEU A 465 -16.15 -8.59 24.91
CA LEU A 465 -15.42 -7.48 24.31
C LEU A 465 -16.39 -6.59 23.55
N ALA A 466 -16.56 -5.34 24.01
CA ALA A 466 -17.31 -4.33 23.29
C ALA A 466 -16.38 -3.49 22.41
N ILE A 467 -16.73 -3.33 21.14
CA ILE A 467 -16.04 -2.46 20.17
C ILE A 467 -17.06 -1.66 19.37
N THR A 468 -16.70 -0.44 18.96
CA THR A 468 -17.54 0.38 18.08
C THR A 468 -16.89 0.49 16.71
N VAL A 469 -17.58 0.01 15.67
CA VAL A 469 -17.13 0.08 14.28
C VAL A 469 -18.15 0.91 13.50
N ASN A 470 -17.70 2.00 12.87
CA ASN A 470 -18.56 2.92 12.10
C ASN A 470 -19.80 3.41 12.87
N GLY A 471 -19.65 3.64 14.19
CA GLY A 471 -20.73 4.09 15.07
C GLY A 471 -21.71 3.00 15.52
N ILE A 472 -21.48 1.73 15.13
CA ILE A 472 -22.26 0.58 15.59
C ILE A 472 -21.44 -0.19 16.62
N GLU A 473 -22.03 -0.45 17.78
CA GLU A 473 -21.40 -1.26 18.82
C GLU A 473 -21.63 -2.76 18.57
N TYR A 474 -20.55 -3.53 18.66
CA TYR A 474 -20.54 -4.97 18.62
C TYR A 474 -20.00 -5.50 19.94
N VAL A 475 -20.70 -6.49 20.52
CA VAL A 475 -20.32 -7.14 21.77
C VAL A 475 -20.01 -8.60 21.46
N LEU A 476 -18.76 -8.98 21.62
CA LEU A 476 -18.23 -10.28 21.23
C LEU A 476 -17.87 -11.09 22.46
N THR A 477 -18.35 -12.32 22.55
CA THR A 477 -17.98 -13.24 23.62
C THR A 477 -16.52 -13.64 23.52
N VAL A 478 -15.79 -13.51 24.63
CA VAL A 478 -14.38 -13.84 24.76
C VAL A 478 -14.22 -15.20 25.41
N ILE A 479 -13.46 -16.09 24.78
CA ILE A 479 -13.08 -17.39 25.33
C ILE A 479 -11.71 -17.28 26.00
N GLU A 480 -11.56 -17.91 27.17
CA GLU A 480 -10.27 -18.16 27.83
C GLU A 480 -9.99 -19.67 27.84
N GLU A 481 -9.37 -20.19 26.77
CA GLU A 481 -8.90 -21.58 26.74
C GLU A 481 -7.48 -21.70 27.33
N VAL A 482 -6.69 -20.65 27.20
CA VAL A 482 -5.33 -20.54 27.77
C VAL A 482 -5.36 -19.45 28.84
N PRO A 483 -4.93 -19.74 30.08
CA PRO A 483 -4.93 -18.76 31.16
C PRO A 483 -4.18 -17.47 30.77
N GLY A 484 -4.83 -16.32 30.97
CA GLY A 484 -4.27 -15.00 30.67
C GLY A 484 -4.38 -14.56 29.20
N GLN A 485 -4.97 -15.39 28.33
CA GLN A 485 -5.18 -15.07 26.92
C GLN A 485 -6.66 -14.99 26.58
N ALA A 486 -7.09 -13.83 26.11
CA ALA A 486 -8.43 -13.63 25.56
C ALA A 486 -8.44 -14.03 24.08
N GLN A 487 -9.38 -14.88 23.71
CA GLN A 487 -9.58 -15.31 22.34
C GLN A 487 -11.01 -15.01 21.90
N VAL A 488 -11.16 -14.13 20.91
CA VAL A 488 -12.43 -13.91 20.22
C VAL A 488 -12.41 -14.68 18.92
N ILE A 489 -13.26 -15.69 18.83
CA ILE A 489 -13.50 -16.45 17.60
C ILE A 489 -14.72 -15.84 16.94
N PHE A 490 -14.57 -15.32 15.73
CA PHE A 490 -15.63 -14.61 15.05
C PHE A 490 -15.76 -15.02 13.59
N THR A 491 -16.94 -14.74 13.03
CA THR A 491 -17.21 -14.77 11.59
C THR A 491 -17.68 -13.39 11.13
N ASP A 492 -17.49 -13.10 9.85
CA ASP A 492 -17.82 -11.86 9.18
C ASP A 492 -18.21 -12.14 7.71
N LEU A 493 -18.59 -11.11 6.95
CA LEU A 493 -19.05 -11.27 5.56
C LEU A 493 -17.93 -11.62 4.55
N THR A 494 -16.68 -11.75 4.99
CA THR A 494 -15.57 -12.28 4.17
C THR A 494 -15.42 -13.80 4.27
N ASN A 495 -16.08 -14.46 5.23
CA ASN A 495 -16.00 -15.92 5.33
C ASN A 495 -16.67 -16.59 4.12
N GLY A 496 -15.95 -17.51 3.49
CA GLY A 496 -16.36 -18.14 2.23
C GLY A 496 -16.13 -17.28 0.98
N ASP A 497 -15.77 -16.01 1.17
CA ASP A 497 -15.48 -15.03 0.13
C ASP A 497 -14.23 -14.20 0.49
N GLY A 498 -13.08 -14.89 0.50
CA GLY A 498 -11.76 -14.30 0.73
C GLY A 498 -11.12 -14.65 2.07
N THR A 499 -11.87 -15.22 3.02
CA THR A 499 -11.36 -15.83 4.26
C THR A 499 -12.08 -17.16 4.57
N PRO A 500 -11.56 -18.05 5.44
CA PRO A 500 -12.11 -19.40 5.60
C PRO A 500 -13.47 -19.42 6.30
N ASP A 501 -14.33 -20.37 5.95
CA ASP A 501 -15.72 -20.46 6.45
C ASP A 501 -15.85 -20.56 7.98
N ILE A 502 -14.86 -21.16 8.65
CA ILE A 502 -14.93 -21.46 10.09
C ILE A 502 -14.59 -20.26 10.99
N GLY A 503 -14.33 -19.09 10.40
CA GLY A 503 -14.00 -17.87 11.12
C GLY A 503 -12.50 -17.68 11.35
N ARG A 504 -12.19 -16.59 12.04
CA ARG A 504 -10.82 -16.16 12.36
C ARG A 504 -10.74 -15.75 13.84
N TRP A 505 -9.52 -15.57 14.32
CA TRP A 505 -9.25 -15.31 15.72
C TRP A 505 -8.67 -13.92 15.93
N LEU A 506 -9.23 -13.21 16.89
CA LEU A 506 -8.58 -12.07 17.52
C LEU A 506 -8.04 -12.52 18.87
N VAL A 507 -6.72 -12.44 19.05
CA VAL A 507 -6.02 -12.86 20.26
C VAL A 507 -5.52 -11.63 21.00
N LEU A 508 -5.97 -11.46 22.24
CA LEU A 508 -5.75 -10.29 23.06
C LEU A 508 -5.23 -10.68 24.45
N PRO A 509 -4.55 -9.77 25.17
CA PRO A 509 -4.31 -9.97 26.59
C PRO A 509 -5.65 -10.04 27.35
N MET A 510 -5.77 -11.00 28.26
CA MET A 510 -6.93 -11.06 29.15
C MET A 510 -6.93 -9.87 30.12
N GLY A 511 -8.11 -9.33 30.41
CA GLY A 511 -8.30 -8.21 31.32
C GLY A 511 -9.55 -8.34 32.17
N ALA A 512 -9.57 -7.64 33.31
CA ALA A 512 -10.76 -7.55 34.16
C ALA A 512 -11.85 -6.70 33.48
N PRO A 513 -13.14 -6.87 33.86
CA PRO A 513 -14.20 -5.96 33.44
C PRO A 513 -13.85 -4.48 33.66
N GLY A 514 -14.22 -3.62 32.72
CA GLY A 514 -13.87 -2.20 32.68
C GLY A 514 -12.48 -1.89 32.09
N THR A 515 -11.66 -2.90 31.81
CA THR A 515 -10.37 -2.70 31.14
C THR A 515 -10.58 -2.26 29.69
N THR A 516 -9.99 -1.13 29.31
CA THR A 516 -9.93 -0.66 27.92
C THR A 516 -8.63 -1.09 27.25
N LEU A 517 -8.70 -1.46 25.97
CA LEU A 517 -7.54 -1.88 25.19
C LEU A 517 -7.66 -1.55 23.70
N THR A 518 -6.53 -1.50 23.01
CA THR A 518 -6.48 -1.41 21.56
C THR A 518 -6.83 -2.76 20.93
N VAL A 519 -7.83 -2.76 20.05
CA VAL A 519 -8.30 -3.90 19.27
C VAL A 519 -7.89 -3.68 17.81
N ASP A 520 -6.83 -4.37 17.39
CA ASP A 520 -6.25 -4.24 16.05
C ASP A 520 -6.68 -5.42 15.17
N PHE A 521 -7.66 -5.21 14.28
CA PHE A 521 -8.12 -6.26 13.36
C PHE A 521 -7.07 -6.61 12.29
N ASN A 522 -6.03 -5.78 12.09
CA ASN A 522 -4.90 -6.16 11.24
C ASN A 522 -4.13 -7.37 11.82
N ARG A 523 -4.30 -7.65 13.11
CA ARG A 523 -3.67 -8.78 13.82
C ARG A 523 -4.59 -9.99 14.00
N VAL A 524 -5.72 -10.03 13.28
CA VAL A 524 -6.57 -11.22 13.23
C VAL A 524 -5.83 -12.35 12.52
N THR A 525 -5.89 -13.55 13.10
CA THR A 525 -5.18 -14.74 12.64
C THR A 525 -6.13 -15.84 12.17
N LEU A 526 -5.61 -16.69 11.28
CA LEU A 526 -6.16 -18.01 11.02
C LEU A 526 -5.99 -18.90 12.25
N SER A 527 -7.03 -19.67 12.55
CA SER A 527 -6.97 -20.68 13.62
C SER A 527 -5.90 -21.74 13.34
N HIS A 528 -5.37 -22.37 14.39
CA HIS A 528 -4.42 -23.47 14.24
C HIS A 528 -5.01 -24.66 13.45
N HIS A 529 -6.34 -24.81 13.44
CA HIS A 529 -7.03 -25.79 12.60
C HIS A 529 -6.74 -25.60 11.11
N HIS A 530 -6.53 -24.38 10.61
CA HIS A 530 -6.15 -24.17 9.21
C HIS A 530 -4.74 -24.67 8.89
N LEU A 531 -3.86 -24.66 9.90
CA LEU A 531 -2.46 -25.07 9.75
C LEU A 531 -2.34 -26.59 9.67
N ALA A 532 -2.98 -27.29 10.61
CA ALA A 532 -3.01 -28.75 10.68
C ALA A 532 -4.39 -29.25 11.15
N PRO A 533 -5.38 -29.35 10.24
CA PRO A 533 -6.75 -29.75 10.58
C PRO A 533 -6.88 -31.08 11.35
N PRO A 534 -6.09 -32.14 11.03
CA PRO A 534 -6.16 -33.41 11.76
C PRO A 534 -5.72 -33.30 13.23
N VAL A 535 -4.95 -32.26 13.58
CA VAL A 535 -4.26 -32.15 14.87
C VAL A 535 -4.97 -31.19 15.81
N PHE A 536 -5.46 -30.05 15.30
CA PHE A 536 -6.03 -29.00 16.13
C PHE A 536 -7.56 -29.01 16.08
N THR A 537 -8.21 -29.37 17.17
CA THR A 537 -9.69 -29.42 17.28
C THR A 537 -10.24 -28.11 17.88
N CYS A 538 -10.09 -27.03 17.13
CA CYS A 538 -10.45 -25.67 17.55
C CYS A 538 -11.97 -25.49 17.81
N PRO A 539 -12.38 -24.56 18.70
CA PRO A 539 -13.79 -24.20 18.86
C PRO A 539 -14.29 -23.42 17.64
N LEU A 540 -15.59 -23.52 17.38
CA LEU A 540 -16.29 -22.62 16.45
C LEU A 540 -16.51 -21.22 17.07
N ALA A 541 -16.97 -20.27 16.26
CA ALA A 541 -17.42 -18.98 16.78
C ALA A 541 -18.66 -19.19 17.69
N PRO A 542 -18.69 -18.60 18.90
CA PRO A 542 -19.89 -18.55 19.74
C PRO A 542 -21.07 -17.88 19.03
N ASP A 543 -22.28 -18.23 19.44
CA ASP A 543 -23.49 -17.51 19.04
C ASP A 543 -23.36 -16.03 19.44
N GLY A 544 -23.60 -15.12 18.51
CA GLY A 544 -23.42 -13.67 18.69
C GLY A 544 -22.08 -13.11 18.18
N ASN A 545 -21.08 -13.97 17.93
CA ASN A 545 -19.80 -13.53 17.35
C ASN A 545 -19.80 -13.50 15.81
N HIS A 546 -20.97 -13.28 15.19
CA HIS A 546 -21.07 -13.02 13.76
C HIS A 546 -21.22 -11.51 13.52
N LEU A 547 -20.24 -10.94 12.83
CA LEU A 547 -20.20 -9.52 12.48
C LEU A 547 -20.81 -9.34 11.08
N PRO A 548 -21.97 -8.67 10.92
CA PRO A 548 -22.64 -8.49 9.63
C PRO A 548 -21.99 -7.40 8.76
N ILE A 549 -20.66 -7.38 8.73
CA ILE A 549 -19.81 -6.46 7.96
C ILE A 549 -18.65 -7.25 7.35
N ARG A 550 -18.04 -6.74 6.27
CA ARG A 550 -16.81 -7.34 5.71
C ARG A 550 -15.60 -6.82 6.48
N ILE A 551 -14.80 -7.70 7.05
CA ILE A 551 -13.57 -7.35 7.76
C ILE A 551 -12.37 -7.67 6.87
N GLU A 552 -12.02 -6.71 6.02
CA GLU A 552 -10.90 -6.79 5.08
C GLU A 552 -9.58 -6.36 5.74
N ALA A 553 -9.30 -6.94 6.91
CA ALA A 553 -8.07 -6.78 7.69
C ALA A 553 -7.60 -8.13 8.25
N GLY A 554 -6.30 -8.28 8.49
CA GLY A 554 -5.71 -9.49 9.07
C GLY A 554 -5.44 -10.62 8.06
N GLU A 555 -5.16 -11.81 8.58
CA GLU A 555 -4.85 -13.01 7.79
C GLU A 555 -6.07 -13.48 6.97
N ARG A 556 -5.81 -13.95 5.74
CA ARG A 556 -6.80 -14.39 4.75
C ARG A 556 -6.72 -15.86 4.43
N ALA A 557 -5.53 -16.33 4.06
CA ALA A 557 -5.33 -17.69 3.58
C ALA A 557 -3.86 -18.11 3.78
N LEU A 558 -3.61 -19.42 3.77
CA LEU A 558 -2.25 -19.94 3.69
C LEU A 558 -1.77 -19.89 2.24
N VAL A 559 -0.55 -19.39 2.04
CA VAL A 559 0.14 -19.49 0.75
C VAL A 559 0.81 -20.85 0.70
N ARG A 560 0.59 -21.57 -0.40
CA ARG A 560 1.20 -22.88 -0.64
C ARG A 560 1.92 -22.90 -1.97
N ASP A 561 3.06 -23.60 -2.00
CA ASP A 561 3.71 -23.95 -3.25
C ASP A 561 2.77 -24.86 -4.06
N ARG A 562 2.62 -24.53 -5.35
CA ARG A 562 1.73 -25.26 -6.28
C ARG A 562 2.27 -26.62 -6.66
#